data_AF-A0A973ASD5-F1
#
_entry.id   AF-A0A973ASD5-F1
#
_cell.length_a   1.000
_cell.length_b   1.000
_cell.length_c   1.000
_cell.angle_alpha   90.00
_cell.angle_beta   90.00
_cell.angle_gamma   90.00
#
_symmetry.space_group_name_H-M   'P 1'
#
loop_
_entity.id
_entity.type
_entity.pdbx_description
1 polymer ?
#
loop_
_entity_poly.entity_id
_entity_poly.type
_entity_poly.pdbx_seq_one_letter_code
_entity_poly.pdbx_strand_id
1 'polypeptide(L)'
;MLHIPGIVAVIFIVTRLADMSMLEYLIGGVFCSHSLNMMRSFAEHKTLGEDSTRTAMIDAGRIMSLLMLNNNLHIAHHDEPSTPWYQVPETATRLNAYDRAEKIDALYRGGYGEIIRRFTFRPYDQPVFSQSVVVFSQQSTAN
;
A
#
# COMPACT_ATOMS: atom_id res chain seq x y z
N MET A 1 -11.25 9.31 28.30
CA MET A 1 -10.43 9.96 29.35
C MET A 1 -8.96 9.49 29.37
N LEU A 2 -8.58 8.34 28.77
CA LEU A 2 -7.19 7.83 28.78
C LEU A 2 -6.20 8.57 27.86
N HIS A 3 -6.68 9.46 26.99
CA HIS A 3 -5.84 10.18 26.04
C HIS A 3 -4.83 11.12 26.73
N ILE A 4 -5.23 11.79 27.81
CA ILE A 4 -4.35 12.73 28.51
C ILE A 4 -3.16 12.00 29.14
N PRO A 5 -3.35 10.93 29.95
CA PRO A 5 -2.23 10.11 30.44
C PRO A 5 -1.36 9.55 29.31
N GLY A 6 -1.97 9.10 28.22
CA GLY A 6 -1.23 8.58 27.06
C GLY A 6 -0.32 9.62 26.40
N ILE A 7 -0.83 10.84 26.21
CA ILE A 7 -0.04 11.96 25.65
C ILE A 7 1.14 12.29 26.57
N VAL A 8 0.90 12.38 27.89
CA VAL A 8 1.97 12.65 28.87
C VAL A 8 3.04 11.57 28.82
N ALA A 9 2.66 10.29 28.74
CA ALA A 9 3.60 9.18 28.63
C ALA A 9 4.43 9.26 27.34
N VAL A 10 3.83 9.54 26.19
CA VAL A 10 4.54 9.69 24.91
C VAL A 10 5.54 10.85 24.97
N ILE A 11 5.12 12.02 25.45
CA ILE A 11 6.01 13.19 25.58
C ILE A 11 7.19 12.86 26.50
N PHE A 12 6.93 12.20 27.63
CA PHE A 12 7.98 11.80 28.57
C PHE A 12 8.97 10.82 27.93
N ILE A 13 8.49 9.78 27.25
CA ILE A 13 9.35 8.80 26.57
C ILE A 13 10.22 9.49 25.50
N VAL A 14 9.61 10.29 24.63
CA VAL A 14 10.32 10.96 23.53
C VAL A 14 11.38 11.92 24.06
N THR A 15 11.02 12.78 25.00
CA THR A 15 11.91 13.87 25.46
C THR A 15 12.88 13.46 26.55
N ARG A 16 12.59 12.42 27.34
CA ARG A 16 13.39 12.04 28.51
C ARG A 16 14.07 10.70 28.39
N LEU A 17 13.50 9.74 27.66
CA LEU A 17 14.10 8.42 27.47
C LEU A 17 14.84 8.31 26.14
N ALA A 18 14.25 8.84 25.06
CA ALA A 18 14.85 8.81 23.73
C ALA A 18 15.75 10.01 23.43
N ASP A 19 15.77 11.02 24.30
CA ASP A 19 16.53 12.27 24.16
C ASP A 19 16.29 12.98 22.80
N MET A 20 15.05 12.92 22.31
CA MET A 20 14.63 13.55 21.07
C MET A 20 13.80 14.80 21.35
N SER A 21 14.00 15.84 20.53
CA SER A 21 13.06 16.96 20.50
C SER A 21 11.70 16.52 19.94
N MET A 22 10.65 17.25 20.30
CA MET A 22 9.32 17.01 19.74
C MET A 22 9.29 17.21 18.23
N LEU A 23 10.14 18.07 17.67
CA LEU A 23 10.20 18.31 16.23
C LEU A 23 10.78 17.11 15.49
N GLU A 24 11.87 16.52 15.99
CA GLU A 24 12.45 15.29 15.43
C GLU A 24 11.47 14.12 15.49
N TYR A 25 10.75 13.98 16.61
CA TYR A 25 9.72 12.96 16.74
C TYR A 25 8.55 13.16 15.78
N LEU A 26 8.06 14.38 15.62
CA LEU A 26 6.93 14.66 14.72
C LEU A 26 7.31 14.48 13.26
N ILE A 27 8.48 14.96 12.83
CA ILE A 27 8.90 14.87 11.43
C ILE A 27 9.38 13.44 11.12
N GLY A 28 10.36 12.92 11.85
CA GLY A 28 10.96 11.62 11.57
C GLY A 28 10.11 10.46 12.06
N GLY A 29 9.66 10.53 13.31
CA GLY A 29 8.91 9.46 13.95
C GLY A 29 7.49 9.33 13.41
N VAL A 30 6.73 10.42 13.38
CA VAL A 30 5.31 10.40 13.01
C VAL A 30 5.14 10.58 11.51
N PHE A 31 5.57 11.72 10.95
CA PHE A 31 5.27 12.05 9.56
C PHE A 31 5.97 11.13 8.56
N CYS A 32 7.28 10.87 8.70
CA CYS A 32 8.00 9.99 7.79
C CYS A 32 7.52 8.54 7.89
N SER A 33 7.31 7.99 9.09
CA SER A 33 6.79 6.61 9.23
C SER A 33 5.38 6.47 8.67
N HIS A 34 4.52 7.47 8.89
CA HIS A 34 3.18 7.46 8.34
C HIS A 34 3.19 7.58 6.82
N SER A 35 4.03 8.46 6.26
CA SER A 35 4.22 8.60 4.82
C SER A 35 4.69 7.29 4.17
N LEU A 36 5.62 6.59 4.82
CA LEU A 36 6.10 5.27 4.40
C LEU A 36 4.96 4.24 4.36
N ASN A 37 4.13 4.17 5.39
CA ASN A 37 2.97 3.29 5.41
C ASN A 37 1.93 3.65 4.33
N MET A 38 1.68 4.95 4.13
CA MET A 38 0.72 5.42 3.12
C MET A 38 1.18 5.15 1.69
N MET A 39 2.48 5.18 1.40
CA MET A 39 3.01 4.84 0.07
C MET A 39 2.64 3.42 -0.35
N ARG A 40 2.59 2.49 0.61
CA ARG A 40 2.17 1.10 0.37
C ARG A 40 0.70 1.06 -0.05
N SER A 41 -0.18 1.63 0.77
CA SER A 41 -1.62 1.68 0.48
C SER A 41 -1.96 2.43 -0.81
N PHE A 42 -1.18 3.47 -1.15
CA PHE A 42 -1.34 4.21 -2.40
C PHE A 42 -1.09 3.33 -3.63
N ALA A 43 -0.06 2.48 -3.58
CA ALA A 43 0.26 1.58 -4.70
C ALA A 43 -0.68 0.37 -4.76
N GLU A 44 -1.23 -0.07 -3.64
CA GLU A 44 -2.04 -1.29 -3.55
C GLU A 44 -3.44 -1.14 -4.18
N HIS A 45 -3.96 0.08 -4.35
CA HIS A 45 -5.30 0.33 -4.87
C HIS A 45 -5.31 0.87 -6.31
N LYS A 46 -5.27 -0.03 -7.30
CA LYS A 46 -5.61 0.26 -8.71
C LYS A 46 -7.03 -0.28 -9.00
N THR A 47 -7.94 0.60 -9.39
CA THR A 47 -9.30 0.36 -9.90
C THR A 47 -9.22 -0.11 -11.35
N LEU A 48 -8.93 -1.40 -11.57
CA LEU A 48 -9.05 -2.01 -12.90
C LEU A 48 -10.48 -2.52 -13.12
N GLY A 49 -11.08 -2.12 -14.24
CA GLY A 49 -12.53 -2.14 -14.49
C GLY A 49 -13.24 -3.49 -14.63
N GLU A 50 -12.58 -4.63 -14.48
CA GLU A 50 -13.25 -5.95 -14.59
C GLU A 50 -13.06 -6.86 -13.36
N ASP A 51 -12.05 -6.64 -12.51
CA ASP A 51 -11.85 -7.41 -11.28
C ASP A 51 -11.44 -6.47 -10.15
N SER A 52 -12.29 -6.34 -9.13
CA SER A 52 -11.99 -5.56 -7.95
C SER A 52 -10.69 -6.06 -7.31
N THR A 53 -9.71 -5.15 -7.16
CA THR A 53 -8.53 -5.29 -6.30
C THR A 53 -7.38 -6.12 -6.88
N ARG A 54 -6.64 -5.55 -7.85
CA ARG A 54 -5.31 -6.06 -8.22
C ARG A 54 -4.25 -5.25 -7.48
N THR A 55 -3.65 -5.86 -6.47
CA THR A 55 -2.60 -5.29 -5.62
C THR A 55 -1.30 -5.09 -6.41
N ALA A 56 -0.70 -3.90 -6.35
CA ALA A 56 0.62 -3.68 -6.96
C ALA A 56 1.75 -4.37 -6.20
N MET A 57 2.78 -4.74 -6.95
CA MET A 57 4.04 -5.27 -6.46
C MET A 57 5.17 -4.31 -6.84
N ILE A 58 5.99 -3.93 -5.87
CA ILE A 58 7.05 -2.93 -6.07
C ILE A 58 8.39 -3.59 -5.79
N ASP A 59 9.26 -3.65 -6.79
CA ASP A 59 10.64 -4.08 -6.62
C ASP A 59 11.47 -2.88 -6.14
N ALA A 60 11.52 -2.68 -4.81
CA ALA A 60 11.99 -1.45 -4.20
C ALA A 60 13.51 -1.43 -3.90
N GLY A 61 14.25 -2.46 -4.30
CA GLY A 61 15.66 -2.63 -3.90
C GLY A 61 15.84 -2.85 -2.40
N ARG A 62 17.08 -3.07 -1.95
CA ARG A 62 17.36 -3.59 -0.59
C ARG A 62 16.91 -2.66 0.54
N ILE A 63 17.15 -1.36 0.43
CA ILE A 63 16.90 -0.40 1.51
C ILE A 63 15.39 -0.22 1.73
N MET A 64 14.65 0.10 0.66
CA MET A 64 13.21 0.31 0.78
C MET A 64 12.48 -1.00 1.08
N SER A 65 12.90 -2.12 0.49
CA SER A 65 12.33 -3.43 0.86
C SER A 65 12.52 -3.73 2.35
N LEU A 66 13.67 -3.40 2.95
CA LEU A 66 13.85 -3.54 4.39
C LEU A 66 12.95 -2.61 5.19
N LEU A 67 12.84 -1.32 4.83
CA LEU A 67 11.95 -0.37 5.51
C LEU A 67 10.48 -0.78 5.45
N MET A 68 10.09 -1.44 4.35
CA MET A 68 8.74 -1.99 4.17
C MET A 68 8.59 -3.41 4.74
N LEU A 69 9.65 -3.98 5.33
CA LEU A 69 9.69 -5.38 5.78
C LEU A 69 9.25 -6.34 4.67
N ASN A 70 9.74 -6.13 3.45
CA ASN A 70 9.38 -6.83 2.21
C ASN A 70 7.86 -6.85 1.88
N ASN A 71 7.03 -6.08 2.59
CA ASN A 71 5.59 -5.99 2.32
C ASN A 71 5.30 -5.26 1.01
N ASN A 72 6.30 -4.61 0.39
CA ASN A 72 6.23 -4.11 -0.98
C ASN A 72 6.01 -5.22 -2.02
N LEU A 73 6.28 -6.49 -1.66
CA LEU A 73 5.93 -7.67 -2.44
C LEU A 73 4.53 -8.17 -2.05
N HIS A 74 3.56 -7.26 -2.01
CA HIS A 74 2.30 -7.49 -1.30
C HIS A 74 1.46 -8.63 -1.87
N ILE A 75 1.58 -8.91 -3.18
CA ILE A 75 0.98 -10.08 -3.81
C ILE A 75 1.44 -11.38 -3.14
N ALA A 76 2.74 -11.54 -2.90
CA ALA A 76 3.29 -12.74 -2.27
C ALA A 76 2.90 -12.85 -0.79
N HIS A 77 2.79 -11.72 -0.09
CA HIS A 77 2.29 -11.68 1.28
C HIS A 77 0.80 -12.07 1.36
N HIS A 78 -0.02 -11.63 0.40
CA HIS A 78 -1.42 -12.03 0.35
C HIS A 78 -1.61 -13.52 0.07
N ASP A 79 -0.76 -14.11 -0.77
CA ASP A 79 -0.80 -15.55 -1.02
C ASP A 79 -0.45 -16.36 0.24
N GLU A 80 0.51 -15.88 1.05
CA GLU A 80 0.97 -16.56 2.26
C GLU A 80 1.21 -15.57 3.42
N PRO A 81 0.15 -15.13 4.12
CA PRO A 81 0.24 -14.04 5.10
C PRO A 81 1.01 -14.42 6.37
N SER A 82 1.18 -15.73 6.63
CA SER A 82 1.95 -16.24 7.76
C SER A 82 3.46 -16.25 7.52
N THR A 83 3.94 -16.01 6.29
CA THR A 83 5.37 -15.98 5.98
C THR A 83 6.05 -14.83 6.75
N PRO A 84 7.12 -15.09 7.52
CA PRO A 84 7.92 -14.04 8.13
C PRO A 84 8.45 -13.06 7.10
N TRP A 85 8.48 -11.77 7.44
CA TRP A 85 8.82 -10.70 6.51
C TRP A 85 10.14 -10.92 5.74
N TYR A 86 11.16 -11.52 6.35
CA TYR A 86 12.46 -11.77 5.74
C TYR A 86 12.46 -12.92 4.71
N GLN A 87 11.43 -13.78 4.71
CA GLN A 87 11.23 -14.88 3.75
C GLN A 87 10.33 -14.51 2.57
N VAL A 88 9.60 -13.39 2.65
CA VAL A 88 8.69 -12.94 1.59
C VAL A 88 9.36 -12.88 0.20
N PRO A 89 10.62 -12.44 0.03
CA PRO A 89 11.27 -12.45 -1.29
C PRO A 89 11.45 -13.86 -1.88
N GLU A 90 11.75 -14.84 -1.04
CA GLU A 90 11.85 -16.25 -1.45
C GLU A 90 10.47 -16.79 -1.82
N THR A 91 9.46 -16.53 -0.99
CA THR A 91 8.06 -16.87 -1.28
C THR A 91 7.57 -16.23 -2.58
N ALA A 92 7.91 -14.97 -2.85
CA ALA A 92 7.58 -14.29 -4.10
C ALA A 92 8.19 -14.99 -5.32
N THR A 93 9.41 -15.50 -5.20
CA THR A 93 10.08 -16.26 -6.26
C THR A 93 9.42 -17.63 -6.43
N ARG A 94 9.21 -18.37 -5.34
CA ARG A 94 8.58 -19.69 -5.32
C ARG A 94 7.17 -19.69 -5.92
N LEU A 95 6.39 -18.64 -5.66
CA LEU A 95 5.03 -18.51 -6.15
C LEU A 95 4.95 -17.90 -7.56
N ASN A 96 6.08 -17.50 -8.17
CA ASN A 96 6.11 -16.74 -9.43
C ASN A 96 5.33 -15.41 -9.34
N ALA A 97 5.38 -14.73 -8.19
CA ALA A 97 4.64 -13.50 -7.96
C ALA A 97 5.04 -12.37 -8.93
N TYR A 98 6.33 -12.29 -9.30
CA TYR A 98 6.83 -11.33 -10.29
C TYR A 98 6.16 -11.48 -11.65
N ASP A 99 6.11 -12.71 -12.18
CA ASP A 99 5.49 -12.98 -13.48
C ASP A 99 3.99 -12.69 -13.46
N ARG A 100 3.31 -13.00 -12.33
CA ARG A 100 1.88 -12.68 -12.18
C ARG A 100 1.64 -11.18 -12.11
N ALA A 101 2.47 -10.43 -11.39
CA ALA A 101 2.39 -8.98 -11.29
C ALA A 101 2.63 -8.31 -12.65
N GLU A 102 3.56 -8.84 -13.45
CA GLU A 102 3.87 -8.34 -14.79
C GLU A 102 2.71 -8.58 -15.77
N LYS A 103 2.08 -9.77 -15.73
CA LYS A 103 0.92 -10.11 -16.57
C LYS A 103 -0.28 -9.17 -16.39
N ILE A 104 -0.40 -8.55 -15.22
CA ILE A 104 -1.52 -7.65 -14.87
C ILE A 104 -1.12 -6.17 -14.86
N ASP A 105 0.08 -5.82 -15.37
CA ASP A 105 0.60 -4.44 -15.35
C ASP A 105 0.57 -3.80 -13.94
N ALA A 106 0.97 -4.58 -12.94
CA ALA A 106 1.02 -4.16 -11.55
C ALA A 106 2.41 -4.31 -10.92
N LEU A 107 3.44 -4.59 -11.73
CA LEU A 107 4.84 -4.67 -11.31
C LEU A 107 5.59 -3.37 -11.57
N TYR A 108 6.09 -2.73 -10.51
CA TYR A 108 6.95 -1.54 -10.59
C TYR A 108 8.41 -1.92 -10.34
N ARG A 109 9.18 -2.08 -11.41
CA ARG A 109 10.60 -2.51 -11.35
C ARG A 109 11.55 -1.38 -10.93
N GLY A 110 11.17 -0.12 -11.09
CA GLY A 110 11.96 1.03 -10.66
C GLY A 110 11.72 1.43 -9.20
N GLY A 111 11.05 0.58 -8.42
CA GLY A 111 10.74 0.81 -7.02
C GLY A 111 9.80 1.99 -6.76
N TYR A 112 9.84 2.52 -5.54
CA TYR A 112 9.04 3.70 -5.18
C TYR A 112 9.44 4.97 -5.96
N GLY A 113 10.68 5.08 -6.42
CA GLY A 113 11.13 6.21 -7.23
C GLY A 113 10.38 6.30 -8.57
N GLU A 114 10.06 5.15 -9.17
CA GLU A 114 9.22 5.08 -10.36
C GLU A 114 7.80 5.59 -10.09
N ILE A 115 7.20 5.21 -8.97
CA ILE A 115 5.86 5.66 -8.55
C ILE A 115 5.85 7.17 -8.35
N ILE A 116 6.80 7.70 -7.57
CA ILE A 116 6.93 9.15 -7.34
C ILE A 116 7.04 9.88 -8.69
N ARG A 117 7.95 9.44 -9.58
CA ARG A 117 8.15 10.09 -10.88
C ARG A 117 6.90 10.06 -11.77
N ARG A 118 6.13 8.97 -11.73
CA ARG A 118 4.92 8.79 -12.55
C ARG A 118 3.75 9.61 -12.01
N PHE A 119 3.60 9.71 -10.70
CA PHE A 119 2.34 10.13 -10.06
C PHE A 119 2.42 11.37 -9.16
N THR A 120 3.57 12.04 -9.04
CA THR A 120 3.67 13.30 -8.26
C THR A 120 2.72 14.38 -8.79
N PHE A 121 2.54 14.46 -10.12
CA PHE A 121 1.70 15.49 -10.77
C PHE A 121 0.65 14.90 -11.72
N ARG A 122 0.41 13.59 -11.63
CA ARG A 122 -0.55 12.88 -12.47
C ARG A 122 -1.44 12.01 -11.59
N PRO A 123 -2.74 11.91 -11.89
CA PRO A 123 -3.63 11.02 -11.13
C PRO A 123 -3.12 9.57 -11.23
N TYR A 124 -3.12 8.87 -10.09
CA TYR A 124 -2.75 7.46 -10.01
C TYR A 124 -3.79 6.59 -10.69
N ASP A 125 -5.05 6.83 -10.36
CA ASP A 125 -6.18 6.12 -10.91
C ASP A 125 -7.44 7.01 -10.92
N GLN A 126 -8.42 6.63 -11.72
CA GLN A 126 -9.76 7.22 -11.71
C GLN A 126 -10.78 6.17 -11.26
N PRO A 127 -11.67 6.49 -10.31
CA PRO A 127 -12.74 5.57 -9.95
C PRO A 127 -13.60 5.29 -11.18
N VAL A 128 -13.67 4.03 -11.60
CA VAL A 128 -14.62 3.59 -12.62
C VAL A 128 -15.98 3.49 -11.95
N PHE A 129 -16.85 4.47 -12.18
CA PHE A 129 -18.24 4.35 -11.80
C PHE A 129 -18.89 3.35 -12.74
N SER A 130 -19.31 2.18 -12.23
CA SER A 130 -20.16 1.31 -13.01
C SER A 130 -21.40 2.11 -13.40
N GLN A 131 -21.67 2.24 -14.70
CA GLN A 131 -22.97 2.73 -15.14
C GLN A 131 -23.99 1.74 -14.56
N SER A 132 -24.81 2.20 -13.62
CA SER A 132 -25.91 1.42 -13.10
C SER A 132 -26.71 0.91 -14.29
N VAL A 133 -26.74 -0.42 -14.45
CA VAL A 133 -27.54 -1.08 -15.49
C VAL A 133 -28.97 -0.60 -15.30
N VAL A 134 -29.45 0.27 -16.18
CA VAL A 134 -30.86 0.61 -16.27
C VAL A 134 -31.55 -0.64 -16.81
N VAL A 135 -31.96 -1.53 -15.90
CA VAL A 135 -32.80 -2.68 -16.22
C VAL A 135 -34.17 -2.12 -16.60
N PHE A 136 -34.37 -1.80 -17.87
CA PHE A 136 -35.71 -1.59 -18.40
C PHE A 136 -36.45 -2.92 -18.33
N SER A 137 -37.35 -3.05 -17.35
CA SER A 137 -38.33 -4.13 -17.30
C SER A 137 -39.24 -4.03 -18.51
N GLN A 138 -38.92 -4.75 -19.60
CA GLN A 138 -39.92 -5.11 -20.58
C GLN A 138 -40.81 -6.19 -19.99
N GLN A 139 -41.87 -5.78 -19.31
CA GLN A 139 -42.99 -6.66 -19.02
C GLN A 139 -44.29 -5.86 -19.05
N SER A 140 -45.26 -6.42 -19.78
CA SER A 140 -46.66 -6.00 -19.89
C SER A 140 -47.01 -5.05 -21.04
N THR A 141 -47.37 -5.62 -22.19
CA THR A 141 -48.79 -5.77 -22.55
C THR A 141 -48.91 -6.85 -23.63
N ALA A 142 -49.37 -8.03 -23.21
CA ALA A 142 -50.02 -8.96 -24.11
C ALA A 142 -51.37 -8.34 -24.50
N ASN A 143 -51.66 -8.30 -25.79
CA ASN A 143 -53.01 -8.22 -26.34
C ASN A 143 -53.20 -9.45 -27.23
#